data_AF-A0A2X1J6M4-F1
#
_entry.id   AF-A0A2X1J6M4-F1
#
_cell.length_a   1.000
_cell.length_b   1.000
_cell.length_c   1.000
_cell.angle_alpha   90.00
_cell.angle_beta   90.00
_cell.angle_gamma   90.00
#
_symmetry.space_group_name_H-M   'P 1'
#
loop_
_entity.id
_entity.type
_entity.pdbx_description
1 polymer ?
#
loop_
_entity_poly.entity_id
_entity_poly.type
_entity_poly.pdbx_seq_one_letter_code
_entity_poly.pdbx_strand_id
1 'polypeptide(L)'
;MLDKLAELKAWREREGLEYEIEVDGSCNQATYEKLMAAGADVFIVGTSGLFNHAENIDEAWRIMTAQILAAKSEVQPHAKTA
;
A
#
# COMPACT_ATOMS: atom_id res chain seq x y z
N MET A 1 7.50 -12.85 1.91
CA MET A 1 7.13 -11.83 0.90
C MET A 1 7.58 -10.48 1.40
N LEU A 2 7.10 -9.98 2.54
CA LEU A 2 7.45 -8.66 3.10
C LEU A 2 8.96 -8.40 3.14
N ASP A 3 9.76 -9.41 3.49
CA ASP A 3 11.23 -9.29 3.50
C ASP A 3 11.82 -8.89 2.14
N LYS A 4 11.23 -9.37 1.03
CA LYS A 4 11.66 -9.00 -0.32
C LYS A 4 11.38 -7.53 -0.64
N LEU A 5 10.26 -6.99 -0.17
CA LEU A 5 9.97 -5.55 -0.32
C LEU A 5 10.95 -4.73 0.52
N ALA A 6 11.21 -5.15 1.76
CA ALA A 6 12.13 -4.47 2.65
C ALA A 6 13.56 -4.46 2.08
N GLU A 7 13.99 -5.57 1.48
CA GLU A 7 15.28 -5.68 0.79
C GLU A 7 15.37 -4.76 -0.43
N LEU A 8 14.33 -4.72 -1.28
CA LEU A 8 14.26 -3.80 -2.42
C LEU A 8 14.28 -2.34 -1.96
N LYS A 9 13.48 -1.98 -0.94
CA LYS A 9 13.48 -0.62 -0.37
C LYS A 9 14.87 -0.23 0.12
N ALA A 10 15.53 -1.09 0.90
CA ALA A 10 16.87 -0.84 1.41
C ALA A 10 17.90 -0.72 0.27
N TRP A 11 17.76 -1.53 -0.78
CA TRP A 11 18.62 -1.45 -1.96
C TRP A 11 18.41 -0.14 -2.73
N ARG A 12 17.15 0.27 -2.93
CA ARG A 12 16.79 1.56 -3.55
C ARG A 12 17.45 2.73 -2.83
N GLU A 13 17.32 2.77 -1.51
CA GLU A 13 17.85 3.84 -0.66
C GLU A 13 19.38 3.84 -0.62
N ARG A 14 20.02 2.66 -0.51
CA ARG A 14 21.48 2.54 -0.44
C ARG A 14 22.18 3.01 -1.72
N GLU A 15 21.61 2.66 -2.87
CA GLU A 15 22.22 2.95 -4.17
C GLU A 15 21.72 4.26 -4.81
N GLY A 16 20.76 4.95 -4.16
CA GLY A 16 20.14 6.16 -4.71
C GLY A 16 19.40 5.91 -6.02
N LEU A 17 18.71 4.76 -6.14
CA LEU A 17 18.00 4.36 -7.35
C LEU A 17 16.61 4.97 -7.41
N GLU A 18 16.13 5.21 -8.64
CA GLU A 18 14.80 5.73 -8.90
C GLU A 18 13.92 4.63 -9.50
N TYR A 19 13.13 3.98 -8.65
CA TYR A 19 12.07 3.05 -9.06
C TYR A 19 10.98 2.95 -7.99
N GLU A 20 9.79 2.52 -8.39
CA GLU A 20 8.68 2.19 -7.51
C GLU A 20 8.61 0.67 -7.27
N ILE A 21 8.14 0.27 -6.10
CA ILE A 21 7.92 -1.11 -5.74
C ILE A 21 6.41 -1.39 -5.83
N GLU A 22 6.01 -2.09 -6.88
CA GLU A 22 4.62 -2.51 -7.12
C GLU A 22 4.34 -3.90 -6.53
N VAL A 23 3.16 -4.05 -5.91
CA VAL A 23 2.65 -5.33 -5.42
C VAL A 23 1.35 -5.68 -6.13
N ASP A 24 1.35 -6.84 -6.78
CA ASP A 24 0.16 -7.47 -7.35
C ASP A 24 -0.22 -8.73 -6.55
N GLY A 25 -1.52 -8.84 -6.25
CA GLY A 25 -2.12 -9.94 -5.50
C GLY A 25 -2.45 -9.59 -4.04
N SER A 26 -3.71 -9.83 -3.67
CA SER A 26 -4.21 -9.72 -2.29
C SER A 26 -4.00 -8.35 -1.62
N CYS A 27 -3.96 -7.27 -2.40
CA CYS A 27 -3.98 -5.89 -1.88
C CYS A 27 -5.40 -5.54 -1.41
N ASN A 28 -5.60 -5.41 -0.10
CA ASN A 28 -6.87 -5.08 0.54
C ASN A 28 -6.63 -4.54 1.97
N GLN A 29 -7.71 -4.22 2.70
CA GLN A 29 -7.64 -3.66 4.05
C GLN A 29 -6.70 -4.41 5.01
N ALA A 30 -6.64 -5.75 4.93
CA ALA A 30 -5.83 -6.55 5.84
C ALA A 30 -4.33 -6.56 5.51
N THR A 31 -3.95 -6.07 4.32
CA THR A 31 -2.58 -6.14 3.80
C THR A 31 -1.93 -4.78 3.54
N TYR A 32 -2.72 -3.71 3.31
CA TYR A 32 -2.19 -2.38 2.98
C TYR A 32 -1.11 -1.91 3.95
N GLU A 33 -1.38 -1.93 5.26
CA GLU A 33 -0.44 -1.45 6.29
C GLU A 33 0.90 -2.18 6.21
N LYS A 34 0.88 -3.52 6.20
CA LYS A 34 2.09 -4.35 6.19
C LYS A 34 2.91 -4.18 4.92
N LEU A 35 2.24 -4.12 3.78
CA LEU A 35 2.89 -3.95 2.47
C LEU A 35 3.52 -2.54 2.35
N MET A 36 2.79 -1.51 2.78
CA MET A 36 3.27 -0.13 2.76
C MET A 36 4.45 0.07 3.73
N ALA A 37 4.36 -0.49 4.95
CA ALA A 37 5.45 -0.46 5.91
C ALA A 37 6.71 -1.19 5.39
N ALA A 38 6.52 -2.29 4.65
CA ALA A 38 7.62 -3.03 4.03
C ALA A 38 8.23 -2.31 2.82
N GLY A 39 7.60 -1.27 2.28
CA GLY A 39 8.15 -0.44 1.20
C GLY A 39 7.42 -0.49 -0.13
N ALA A 40 6.23 -1.07 -0.21
CA ALA A 40 5.40 -0.98 -1.41
C ALA A 40 4.93 0.46 -1.65
N ASP A 41 5.06 0.92 -2.90
CA ASP A 41 4.60 2.25 -3.33
C ASP A 41 3.29 2.14 -4.13
N VAL A 42 3.15 1.08 -4.95
CA VAL A 42 2.01 0.87 -5.85
C VAL A 42 1.30 -0.45 -5.51
N PHE A 43 -0.04 -0.41 -5.49
CA PHE A 43 -0.90 -1.53 -5.13
C PHE A 43 -1.84 -1.85 -6.28
N ILE A 44 -1.72 -3.05 -6.85
CA ILE A 44 -2.71 -3.55 -7.82
C ILE A 44 -3.88 -4.15 -7.05
N VAL A 45 -5.05 -3.56 -7.22
CA VAL A 45 -6.30 -3.98 -6.57
C VAL A 45 -7.19 -4.73 -7.54
N GLY A 46 -7.90 -5.73 -7.01
CA GLY A 46 -8.83 -6.55 -7.77
C GLY A 46 -10.05 -6.92 -6.93
N THR A 47 -10.46 -8.18 -6.99
CA THR A 47 -11.69 -8.67 -6.34
C THR A 47 -11.78 -8.31 -4.86
N SER A 48 -10.75 -8.59 -4.07
CA SER A 48 -10.77 -8.37 -2.62
C SER A 48 -10.46 -6.93 -2.17
N GLY A 49 -9.85 -6.12 -3.02
CA GLY A 49 -9.41 -4.76 -2.71
C GLY A 49 -10.27 -3.66 -3.32
N LEU A 50 -11.12 -3.98 -4.30
CA LEU A 50 -11.99 -3.02 -4.98
C LEU A 50 -13.36 -3.65 -5.27
N PHE A 51 -13.42 -4.67 -6.13
CA PHE A 51 -14.69 -5.08 -6.74
C PHE A 51 -15.70 -5.77 -5.79
N ASN A 52 -15.27 -6.32 -4.65
CA ASN A 52 -16.19 -6.90 -3.66
C ASN A 52 -16.72 -5.89 -2.64
N HIS A 53 -16.29 -4.63 -2.68
CA HIS A 53 -16.73 -3.64 -1.69
C HIS A 53 -18.17 -3.16 -1.94
N ALA A 54 -18.57 -3.01 -3.21
CA ALA A 54 -19.92 -2.63 -3.60
C ALA A 54 -20.17 -2.97 -5.08
N GLU A 55 -21.44 -3.07 -5.48
CA GLU A 55 -21.83 -3.25 -6.89
C GLU A 55 -21.54 -2.00 -7.74
N ASN A 56 -21.71 -0.81 -7.15
CA ASN A 56 -21.37 0.45 -7.81
C ASN A 56 -19.87 0.78 -7.62
N ILE A 57 -19.20 1.11 -8.73
CA ILE A 57 -17.76 1.35 -8.74
C ILE A 57 -17.32 2.58 -7.94
N ASP A 58 -18.14 3.63 -7.90
CA ASP A 58 -17.83 4.85 -7.14
C ASP A 58 -17.87 4.57 -5.63
N GLU A 59 -18.85 3.78 -5.17
CA GLU A 59 -18.94 3.37 -3.78
C GLU A 59 -17.82 2.39 -3.40
N ALA A 60 -17.52 1.42 -4.26
CA ALA A 60 -16.39 0.51 -4.07
C ALA A 60 -15.05 1.26 -3.97
N TRP A 61 -14.84 2.24 -4.85
CA TRP A 61 -13.69 3.13 -4.84
C TRP A 61 -13.61 3.95 -3.55
N ARG A 62 -14.73 4.51 -3.09
CA ARG A 62 -14.81 5.26 -1.84
C ARG A 62 -14.41 4.41 -0.63
N ILE A 63 -14.89 3.17 -0.56
CA ILE A 63 -14.55 2.22 0.50
C ILE A 63 -13.05 1.87 0.45
N MET A 64 -12.54 1.46 -0.71
CA MET A 64 -11.11 1.15 -0.90
C MET A 64 -10.24 2.35 -0.51
N THR A 65 -10.59 3.55 -0.96
CA THR A 65 -9.85 4.80 -0.69
C THR A 65 -9.80 5.10 0.81
N ALA A 66 -10.92 4.95 1.52
CA ALA A 66 -10.95 5.12 2.97
C ALA A 66 -10.02 4.12 3.69
N GLN A 67 -10.03 2.85 3.26
CA GLN A 67 -9.18 1.80 3.84
C GLN A 67 -7.68 2.06 3.60
N ILE A 68 -7.28 2.41 2.38
CA ILE A 68 -5.86 2.64 2.05
C ILE A 68 -5.33 3.93 2.70
N LEU A 69 -6.15 4.97 2.83
CA LEU A 69 -5.77 6.20 3.52
C LEU A 69 -5.65 6.02 5.04
N ALA A 70 -6.52 5.20 5.63
CA ALA A 70 -6.40 4.81 7.03
C ALA A 70 -5.07 4.09 7.28
N ALA A 71 -4.77 3.06 6.48
CA ALA A 71 -3.50 2.32 6.56
C ALA A 71 -2.28 3.24 6.36
N LYS A 72 -2.34 4.19 5.42
CA LYS A 72 -1.26 5.16 5.20
C LYS A 72 -0.99 6.02 6.43
N SER A 73 -2.05 6.46 7.11
CA SER A 73 -1.94 7.30 8.30
C SER A 73 -1.33 6.56 9.49
N GLU A 74 -1.52 5.24 9.57
CA GLU A 74 -0.93 4.37 10.59
C GLU A 74 0.57 4.12 10.34
N VAL A 75 0.97 3.95 9.07
CA VAL A 75 2.37 3.69 8.68
C VAL A 75 3.24 4.95 8.73
N GLN A 76 2.66 6.13 8.51
CA GLN A 76 3.35 7.42 8.62
C GLN A 76 2.86 8.18 9.86
N PRO A 77 3.28 7.81 11.08
CA PRO A 77 2.93 8.61 12.25
C PRO A 77 3.56 9.99 12.08
N HIS A 78 2.72 11.03 12.20
CA HIS A 78 3.04 12.45 12.14
C HIS A 78 4.55 12.75 12.19
N ALA A 79 5.11 13.20 11.06
CA ALA A 79 6.40 13.86 11.07
C ALA A 79 6.39 14.88 12.20
N LYS A 80 7.19 14.65 13.24
CA LYS A 80 7.32 15.60 14.36
C LYS A 80 7.64 16.95 13.74
N THR A 81 6.75 17.90 13.95
CA THR A 81 6.99 19.31 13.67
C THR A 81 8.27 19.67 14.41
N ALA A 82 9.33 19.95 13.65
CA ALA A 82 10.58 20.48 14.18
C ALA A 82 10.40 21.92 14.63
#